data_AF-A0A6N6NPD1-F1
#
_entry.id   AF-A0A6N6NPD1-F1
#
_cell.length_a   1.000
_cell.length_b   1.000
_cell.length_c   1.000
_cell.angle_alpha   90.00
_cell.angle_beta   90.00
_cell.angle_gamma   90.00
#
_symmetry.space_group_name_H-M   'P 1'
#
loop_
_entity.id
_entity.type
_entity.pdbx_description
1 polymer ?
#
loop_
_entity_poly.entity_id
_entity_poly.type
_entity_poly.pdbx_seq_one_letter_code
_entity_poly.pdbx_strand_id
1 'polypeptide(L)'
;MSIIEPRINDLLEETDQDRFLLCALASKRAHDINDMMRGQRNRAIQLQTAVEIARAADKKPLTIAFNEIAAGDVSYDPDSIDIKNH
;
A
#
# COMPACT_ATOMS: atom_id res chain seq x y z
N MET A 1 5.48 -1.70 14.08
CA MET A 1 6.19 -1.87 12.79
C MET A 1 7.31 -0.86 12.75
N SER A 2 8.52 -1.29 12.41
CA SER A 2 9.64 -0.37 12.21
C SER A 2 9.52 0.29 10.84
N ILE A 3 10.11 1.48 10.66
CA ILE A 3 10.14 2.15 9.36
C ILE A 3 10.99 1.39 8.32
N ILE A 4 11.90 0.54 8.79
CA ILE A 4 12.81 -0.26 7.94
C ILE A 4 12.22 -1.61 7.54
N GLU A 5 11.01 -1.94 8.02
CA GLU A 5 10.32 -3.19 7.71
C GLU A 5 9.06 -2.91 6.88
N PRO A 6 8.79 -3.68 5.81
CA PRO A 6 9.65 -4.73 5.23
C PRO A 6 10.96 -4.18 4.66
N ARG A 7 12.01 -5.02 4.62
CA ARG A 7 13.34 -4.57 4.15
C ARG A 7 13.26 -4.16 2.69
N ILE A 8 14.01 -3.10 2.35
CA ILE A 8 13.98 -2.54 0.99
C ILE A 8 14.37 -3.54 -0.10
N ASN A 9 15.28 -4.48 0.18
CA ASN A 9 15.67 -5.50 -0.80
C ASN A 9 14.52 -6.44 -1.14
N ASP A 10 13.74 -6.85 -0.13
CA ASP A 10 12.59 -7.73 -0.32
C ASP A 10 11.53 -7.04 -1.19
N LEU A 11 11.36 -5.71 -1.04
CA LEU A 11 10.46 -4.92 -1.89
C LEU A 11 10.96 -4.74 -3.32
N LEU A 12 12.28 -4.59 -3.51
CA LEU A 12 12.87 -4.40 -4.83
C LEU A 12 12.87 -5.70 -5.66
N GLU A 13 12.92 -6.86 -5.01
CA GLU A 13 12.78 -8.17 -5.67
C GLU A 13 11.43 -8.32 -6.38
N GLU A 14 10.37 -7.76 -5.80
CA GLU A 14 9.02 -7.78 -6.36
C GLU A 14 8.77 -6.70 -7.44
N THR A 15 9.74 -5.82 -7.69
CA THR A 15 9.58 -4.67 -8.61
C THR A 15 10.75 -4.53 -9.56
N ASP A 16 11.23 -5.63 -10.15
CA ASP A 16 12.31 -5.67 -11.14
C ASP A 16 13.58 -4.90 -10.74
N GLN A 17 13.87 -4.80 -9.44
CA GLN A 17 14.95 -3.98 -8.86
C GLN A 17 14.86 -2.47 -9.19
N ASP A 18 13.71 -1.99 -9.64
CA ASP A 18 13.45 -0.59 -9.96
C ASP A 18 12.76 0.14 -8.80
N ARG A 19 13.48 1.11 -8.22
CA ARG A 19 12.99 1.95 -7.11
C ARG A 19 11.86 2.90 -7.51
N PHE A 20 11.80 3.32 -8.76
CA PHE A 20 10.76 4.22 -9.27
C PHE A 20 9.47 3.45 -9.49
N LEU A 21 9.57 2.23 -10.01
CA LEU A 21 8.47 1.28 -10.09
C LEU A 21 7.90 0.95 -8.71
N LEU A 22 8.76 0.63 -7.74
CA LEU A 22 8.35 0.43 -6.35
C LEU A 22 7.59 1.64 -5.79
N CYS A 23 8.11 2.85 -6.00
CA CYS A 23 7.48 4.08 -5.55
C CYS A 23 6.10 4.28 -6.17
N ALA A 24 5.98 4.08 -7.49
CA ALA A 24 4.73 4.23 -8.22
C ALA A 24 3.68 3.19 -7.77
N LEU A 25 4.07 1.92 -7.71
CA LEU A 25 3.21 0.81 -7.29
C LEU A 25 2.70 1.00 -5.85
N ALA A 26 3.62 1.25 -4.91
CA ALA A 26 3.28 1.44 -3.51
C ALA A 26 2.41 2.68 -3.29
N SER A 27 2.68 3.79 -4.00
CA SER A 27 1.87 5.01 -3.90
C SER A 27 0.45 4.79 -4.40
N LYS A 28 0.30 4.20 -5.59
CA LYS A 28 -1.02 3.88 -6.14
C LYS A 28 -1.80 2.98 -5.20
N ARG A 29 -1.17 1.92 -4.70
CA ARG A 29 -1.82 0.98 -3.78
C ARG A 29 -2.18 1.63 -2.44
N ALA A 30 -1.31 2.48 -1.90
CA ALA A 30 -1.59 3.22 -0.67
C ALA A 30 -2.81 4.15 -0.82
N HIS A 31 -3.01 4.75 -2.00
CA HIS A 31 -4.21 5.53 -2.29
C HIS A 31 -5.48 4.67 -2.30
N ASP A 32 -5.46 3.52 -2.98
CA ASP A 32 -6.60 2.57 -2.99
C ASP A 32 -7.00 2.18 -1.55
N ILE A 33 -6.01 1.85 -0.71
CA ILE A 33 -6.23 1.49 0.69
C ILE A 33 -6.79 2.67 1.48
N ASN A 34 -6.25 3.88 1.27
CA ASN A 34 -6.70 5.06 1.99
C ASN A 34 -8.16 5.40 1.65
N ASP A 35 -8.55 5.29 0.38
CA ASP A 35 -9.92 5.52 -0.07
C ASP A 35 -10.88 4.48 0.50
N MET A 36 -10.47 3.20 0.55
CA MET A 36 -11.22 2.14 1.22
C MET A 36 -11.41 2.43 2.71
N MET A 37 -10.34 2.75 3.45
CA MET A 37 -10.40 3.04 4.89
C MET A 37 -11.26 4.28 5.17
N ARG A 38 -11.18 5.31 4.31
CA ARG A 38 -12.01 6.51 4.42
C ARG A 38 -13.49 6.18 4.20
N GLY A 39 -13.81 5.32 3.23
CA GLY A 39 -15.16 4.80 3.01
C GLY A 39 -15.72 4.04 4.22
N GLN A 40 -14.90 3.17 4.84
CA GLN A 40 -15.28 2.46 6.07
C GLN A 40 -15.52 3.42 7.23
N ARG A 41 -14.64 4.41 7.45
CA ARG A 41 -14.84 5.44 8.49
C ARG A 41 -16.14 6.20 8.29
N ASN A 42 -16.44 6.63 7.06
CA ASN A 42 -17.68 7.35 6.76
C ASN A 42 -18.93 6.52 7.10
N ARG A 43 -18.91 5.20 6.83
CA ARG A 43 -20.00 4.28 7.22
C ARG A 43 -20.09 4.11 8.74
N ALA A 44 -18.96 3.93 9.42
CA ALA A 44 -18.93 3.79 10.88
C ALA A 44 -19.43 5.06 11.62
N ILE A 45 -19.12 6.25 11.09
CA ILE A 45 -19.64 7.53 11.60
C ILE A 45 -21.18 7.57 11.47
N GLN A 46 -21.73 7.14 10.33
CA GLN A 46 -23.19 7.05 10.15
C GLN A 46 -23.85 6.06 11.11
N LEU A 47 -23.13 5.01 11.51
CA LEU A 47 -23.59 3.96 12.43
C LEU A 47 -23.27 4.25 13.92
N GLN A 48 -22.67 5.40 14.24
CA GLN A 48 -22.28 5.84 15.60
C GLN A 48 -21.33 4.90 16.38
N THR A 49 -20.53 4.05 15.71
CA THR A 49 -19.60 3.13 16.39
C THR A 49 -18.21 3.74 16.57
N ALA A 50 -17.98 4.45 17.68
CA ALA A 50 -16.69 5.07 18.03
C ALA A 50 -15.50 4.06 18.05
N VAL A 51 -15.78 2.78 18.34
CA VAL A 51 -14.78 1.72 18.45
C VAL A 51 -14.17 1.34 17.09
N GLU A 52 -14.98 1.34 16.02
CA GLU A 52 -14.51 0.97 14.67
C GLU A 52 -13.66 2.09 14.06
N ILE A 53 -14.01 3.34 14.35
CA ILE A 53 -13.27 4.54 13.93
C ILE A 53 -11.83 4.50 14.48
N ALA A 54 -11.67 4.14 15.76
CA ALA A 54 -10.36 4.05 16.41
C ALA A 54 -9.49 2.92 15.84
N ARG A 55 -10.06 1.73 15.58
CA ARG A 55 -9.31 0.59 15.01
C ARG A 55 -8.83 0.85 13.58
N ALA A 56 -9.60 1.61 12.80
CA ALA A 56 -9.21 1.98 11.44
C ALA A 56 -8.13 3.10 11.39
N ALA A 57 -7.73 3.71 12.50
CA ALA A 57 -6.78 4.83 12.48
C ALA A 57 -5.31 4.43 12.57
N ASP A 58 -5.01 3.21 13.03
CA ASP A 58 -3.67 2.90 13.57
C ASP A 58 -2.64 2.43 12.53
N LYS A 59 -3.07 2.07 11.32
CA LYS A 59 -2.16 1.61 10.25
C LYS A 59 -2.11 2.60 9.10
N LYS A 60 -0.89 3.08 8.79
CA LYS A 60 -0.65 3.95 7.64
C LYS A 60 -0.87 3.16 6.34
N PRO A 61 -1.65 3.67 5.37
CA PRO A 61 -1.91 2.98 4.11
C PRO A 61 -0.65 2.53 3.37
N LEU A 62 0.40 3.37 3.35
CA LEU A 62 1.67 3.03 2.73
C LEU A 62 2.37 1.83 3.39
N THR A 63 2.28 1.71 4.71
CA THR A 63 2.81 0.55 5.43
C THR A 63 2.06 -0.73 5.06
N ILE A 64 0.75 -0.64 4.85
CA ILE A 64 -0.06 -1.79 4.40
C ILE A 64 0.36 -2.16 2.97
N ALA A 65 0.48 -1.18 2.08
CA ALA A 65 0.90 -1.41 0.70
C ALA A 65 2.26 -2.11 0.60
N PHE A 66 3.26 -1.68 1.38
CA PHE A 66 4.57 -2.36 1.39
C PHE A 66 4.49 -3.80 1.89
N ASN A 67 3.65 -4.08 2.88
CA ASN A 67 3.47 -5.47 3.35
C ASN A 67 2.79 -6.34 2.28
N GLU A 68 1.80 -5.80 1.57
CA GLU A 68 1.13 -6.53 0.48
C GLU A 68 2.07 -6.77 -0.71
N ILE A 69 2.93 -5.80 -1.05
CA ILE A 69 3.97 -5.98 -2.08
C ILE A 69 4.94 -7.07 -1.65
N ALA A 70 5.49 -7.00 -0.42
CA ALA A 70 6.42 -8.01 0.08
C ALA A 70 5.79 -9.42 0.23
N ALA A 71 4.46 -9.51 0.28
CA ALA A 71 3.73 -10.77 0.30
C ALA A 71 3.42 -11.32 -1.12
N GLY A 72 3.66 -10.54 -2.17
CA GLY A 72 3.30 -10.88 -3.54
C GLY A 72 1.80 -10.72 -3.85
N ASP A 73 1.04 -10.04 -2.99
CA ASP A 73 -0.41 -9.84 -3.15
C ASP A 73 -0.73 -8.73 -4.18
N VAL A 74 0.26 -7.93 -4.54
CA VAL A 74 0.13 -6.78 -5.45
C VAL A 74 1.20 -6.84 -6.52
N SER A 75 0.78 -6.80 -7.78
CA SER A 75 1.65 -6.77 -8.95
C SER A 75 1.33 -5.59 -9.87
N TYR A 76 2.14 -5.40 -10.90
CA TYR A 76 1.92 -4.45 -11.99
C TYR A 76 1.85 -5.22 -13.32
N ASP A 77 1.34 -4.55 -14.35
CA ASP A 77 1.38 -5.04 -15.72
C ASP A 77 2.67 -4.54 -16.39
N PRO A 78 3.62 -5.42 -16.74
CA PRO A 78 4.88 -5.02 -17.38
C PRO A 78 4.69 -4.34 -18.73
N ASP A 79 3.60 -4.62 -19.44
CA ASP A 79 3.32 -4.00 -20.75
C ASP A 79 2.81 -2.56 -20.59
N SER A 80 2.38 -2.19 -19.38
CA SER A 80 1.88 -0.84 -19.07
C SER A 80 2.98 0.16 -18.69
N ILE A 81 4.22 -0.31 -18.51
CA ILE A 81 5.35 0.50 -18.00
C ILE A 81 6.62 0.18 -18.80
N ASP A 82 7.33 1.21 -19.28
CA ASP A 82 8.64 1.01 -19.91
C ASP A 82 9.74 0.88 -18.86
N ILE A 83 9.93 -0.35 -18.37
CA ILE A 83 10.92 -0.68 -17.32
C ILE A 83 12.35 -0.65 -17.89
N LYS A 84 12.53 -0.77 -19.21
CA LYS A 84 13.84 -0.98 -19.84
C LYS A 84 14.55 0.32 -20.23
N ASN A 85 13.84 1.43 -20.39
CA ASN A 85 14.42 2.70 -20.85
C ASN A 85 14.43 3.80 -19.78
N HIS A 86 14.51 3.43 -18.49
CA HIS A 86 14.47 4.38 -17.38
C HIS A 86 15.78 5.18 -17.17
#